data_AF-A0A7X8ZD65-F1
#
_entry.id   AF-A0A7X8ZD65-F1
#
_cell.length_a   1.000
_cell.length_b   1.000
_cell.length_c   1.000
_cell.angle_alpha   90.00
_cell.angle_beta   90.00
_cell.angle_gamma   90.00
#
_symmetry.space_group_name_H-M   'P 1'
#
loop_
_entity.id
_entity.type
_entity.pdbx_description
1 polymer ?
#
loop_
_entity_poly.entity_id
_entity_poly.type
_entity_poly.pdbx_seq_one_letter_code
_entity_poly.pdbx_strand_id
1 'polypeptide(L)'
;MRKLTVVTAGLSNPSTTRSVADQLTNAVQAAVSARGESLDIEVIEIRDLIFDLATSFTSAGLSSPALDAAKKRLASSDGLIAVTPVFTASYSGIFKMFFDVLDPKTIIGLPTIVAASAGTARHSLVLDHAIRPLFNYLRAVVVPTGVFAATEDFGTEAGVEFEQRVNRAAGELATLMLQDFTSVQGLGGATANQDADLSYRRTGVNPGENFSSFADLLKGHDGEG
;
A
#
# COMPACT_ATOMS: atom_id res chain seq x y z
N MET A 1 -1.51 -18.65 -3.57
CA MET A 1 -2.54 -17.73 -3.04
C MET A 1 -1.84 -16.48 -2.56
N ARG A 2 -1.98 -15.39 -3.32
CA ARG A 2 -1.39 -14.09 -3.03
C ARG A 2 -2.34 -13.25 -2.18
N LYS A 3 -1.82 -12.36 -1.35
CA LYS A 3 -2.61 -11.46 -0.50
C LYS A 3 -2.65 -10.05 -1.09
N LEU A 4 -3.84 -9.49 -1.24
CA LEU A 4 -4.06 -8.11 -1.64
C LEU A 4 -4.70 -7.34 -0.48
N THR A 5 -4.05 -6.26 -0.06
CA THR A 5 -4.69 -5.33 0.88
C THR A 5 -5.17 -4.09 0.15
N VAL A 6 -6.40 -3.68 0.45
CA VAL A 6 -7.06 -2.52 -0.15
C VAL A 6 -7.31 -1.50 0.95
N VAL A 7 -6.61 -0.37 0.90
CA VAL A 7 -6.76 0.73 1.86
C VAL A 7 -7.60 1.84 1.22
N THR A 8 -8.75 2.14 1.80
CA THR A 8 -9.67 3.19 1.31
C THR A 8 -9.95 4.23 2.41
N ALA A 9 -9.92 5.51 2.02
CA ALA A 9 -10.16 6.64 2.91
C ALA A 9 -11.46 7.40 2.60
N GLY A 10 -12.46 6.75 2.01
CA GLY A 10 -13.77 7.33 1.78
C GLY A 10 -14.55 7.54 3.09
N LEU A 11 -15.16 8.71 3.28
CA LEU A 11 -15.86 9.06 4.53
C LEU A 11 -17.39 8.94 4.47
N SER A 12 -17.97 8.93 3.27
CA SER A 12 -19.43 8.86 3.06
C SER A 12 -19.93 7.43 2.89
N ASN A 13 -21.23 7.21 3.06
CA ASN A 13 -21.89 5.96 2.68
C ASN A 13 -23.17 6.29 1.88
N PRO A 14 -23.21 6.08 0.55
CA PRO A 14 -22.17 5.46 -0.30
C PRO A 14 -20.91 6.34 -0.48
N SER A 15 -19.81 5.72 -0.91
CA SER A 15 -18.52 6.39 -1.15
C SER A 15 -18.00 6.12 -2.56
N THR A 16 -17.75 7.20 -3.32
CA THR A 16 -17.07 7.11 -4.64
C THR A 16 -15.68 6.49 -4.50
N THR A 17 -14.92 6.89 -3.46
CA THR A 17 -13.60 6.34 -3.19
C THR A 17 -13.64 4.82 -3.00
N ARG A 18 -14.67 4.33 -2.31
CA ARG A 18 -14.89 2.90 -2.12
C ARG A 18 -15.25 2.21 -3.44
N SER A 19 -16.13 2.80 -4.24
CA SER A 19 -16.47 2.26 -5.56
C SER A 19 -15.24 2.13 -6.48
N VAL A 20 -14.33 3.11 -6.48
CA VAL A 20 -13.06 3.04 -7.22
C VAL A 20 -12.18 1.91 -6.69
N ALA A 21 -12.10 1.75 -5.37
CA ALA A 21 -11.36 0.65 -4.74
C ALA A 21 -11.93 -0.72 -5.14
N ASP A 22 -13.26 -0.88 -5.14
CA ASP A 22 -13.92 -2.13 -5.53
C ASP A 22 -13.69 -2.45 -7.01
N GLN A 23 -13.76 -1.46 -7.90
CA GLN A 23 -13.47 -1.65 -9.33
C GLN A 23 -12.03 -2.09 -9.59
N LEU A 24 -11.06 -1.46 -8.94
CA LEU A 24 -9.65 -1.88 -9.01
C LEU A 24 -9.44 -3.28 -8.45
N THR A 25 -10.07 -3.57 -7.32
CA THR A 25 -10.00 -4.88 -6.66
C THR A 25 -10.52 -5.98 -7.59
N ASN A 26 -11.67 -5.78 -8.22
CA ASN A 26 -12.26 -6.72 -9.17
C ASN A 26 -11.36 -6.92 -10.39
N ALA A 27 -10.78 -5.85 -10.93
CA ALA A 27 -9.86 -5.93 -12.07
C ALA A 27 -8.56 -6.67 -11.71
N VAL A 28 -8.00 -6.45 -10.52
CA VAL A 28 -6.80 -7.15 -10.04
C VAL A 28 -7.10 -8.63 -9.79
N GLN A 29 -8.24 -8.94 -9.17
CA GLN A 29 -8.69 -10.33 -9.01
C GLN A 29 -8.78 -11.05 -10.37
N ALA A 30 -9.42 -10.42 -11.37
CA ALA A 30 -9.50 -10.97 -12.71
C ALA A 30 -8.11 -11.16 -13.35
N ALA A 31 -7.22 -10.17 -13.22
CA ALA A 31 -5.87 -10.23 -13.77
C ALA A 31 -4.99 -11.31 -13.12
N VAL A 32 -5.13 -11.54 -11.81
CA VAL A 32 -4.43 -12.61 -11.07
C VAL A 32 -5.02 -13.98 -11.45
N SER A 33 -6.34 -14.12 -11.48
CA SER A 33 -7.01 -15.36 -11.86
C SER A 33 -6.74 -15.78 -13.30
N ALA A 34 -6.63 -14.81 -14.22
CA ALA A 34 -6.23 -15.07 -15.62
C ALA A 34 -4.83 -15.70 -15.74
N ARG A 35 -4.01 -15.63 -14.68
CA ARG A 35 -2.66 -16.22 -14.61
C ARG A 35 -2.61 -17.52 -13.79
N GLY A 36 -3.77 -18.06 -13.41
CA GLY A 36 -3.88 -19.34 -12.71
C GLY A 36 -3.60 -19.27 -11.20
N GLU A 37 -3.53 -18.08 -10.61
CA GLU A 37 -3.33 -17.88 -9.18
C GLU A 37 -4.62 -17.42 -8.49
N SER A 38 -4.70 -17.64 -7.17
CA SER A 38 -5.78 -17.15 -6.32
C SER A 38 -5.34 -15.94 -5.50
N LEU A 39 -6.30 -15.09 -5.17
CA LEU A 39 -6.08 -13.84 -4.45
C LEU A 39 -6.95 -13.83 -3.19
N ASP A 40 -6.33 -13.58 -2.05
CA ASP A 40 -6.98 -13.31 -0.77
C ASP A 40 -7.04 -11.80 -0.57
N ILE A 41 -8.24 -11.25 -0.41
CA ILE A 41 -8.49 -9.80 -0.45
C ILE A 41 -8.93 -9.33 0.92
N GLU A 42 -8.17 -8.39 1.49
CA GLU A 42 -8.52 -7.74 2.76
C GLU A 42 -8.69 -6.24 2.56
N VAL A 43 -9.86 -5.73 2.91
CA VAL A 43 -10.17 -4.29 2.83
C VAL A 43 -10.00 -3.64 4.19
N ILE A 44 -9.24 -2.54 4.23
CA ILE A 44 -9.08 -1.65 5.37
C ILE A 44 -9.83 -0.35 5.06
N GLU A 45 -10.97 -0.20 5.72
CA GLU A 45 -11.76 1.05 5.72
C GLU A 45 -11.22 2.00 6.78
N ILE A 46 -10.47 3.02 6.36
CA ILE A 46 -9.86 3.97 7.30
C ILE A 46 -10.92 4.70 8.14
N ARG A 47 -12.13 4.89 7.59
CA ARG A 47 -13.26 5.49 8.32
C ARG A 47 -13.62 4.74 9.60
N ASP A 48 -13.38 3.43 9.64
CA ASP A 48 -13.69 2.58 10.80
C ASP A 48 -12.56 2.61 11.84
N LEU A 49 -11.41 3.20 11.52
CA LEU A 49 -10.23 3.34 12.37
C LEU A 49 -9.96 4.78 12.81
N ILE A 50 -10.86 5.73 12.54
CA ILE A 50 -10.61 7.17 12.78
C ILE A 50 -10.21 7.44 14.24
N PHE A 51 -10.96 6.87 15.19
CA PHE A 51 -10.69 7.09 16.61
C PHE A 51 -9.43 6.35 17.09
N ASP A 52 -9.18 5.15 16.57
CA ASP A 52 -7.96 4.40 16.85
C ASP A 52 -6.71 5.16 16.37
N LEU A 53 -6.78 5.74 15.18
CA LEU A 53 -5.73 6.59 14.63
C LEU A 53 -5.50 7.81 15.52
N ALA A 54 -6.55 8.58 15.83
CA ALA A 54 -6.44 9.76 16.69
C ALA A 54 -5.85 9.42 18.08
N THR A 55 -6.25 8.28 18.65
CA THR A 55 -5.73 7.79 19.94
C THR A 55 -4.24 7.46 19.84
N SER A 56 -3.80 6.83 18.76
CA SER A 56 -2.40 6.45 18.57
C SER A 56 -1.45 7.65 18.53
N PHE A 57 -1.86 8.76 17.90
CA PHE A 57 -1.09 10.00 17.88
C PHE A 57 -1.01 10.71 19.23
N THR A 58 -2.03 10.57 20.08
CA THR A 58 -2.09 11.25 21.39
C THR A 58 -1.55 10.39 22.54
N SER A 59 -1.37 9.10 22.32
CA SER A 59 -0.97 8.12 23.35
C SER A 59 0.45 7.61 23.15
N ALA A 60 1.39 8.46 22.72
CA ALA A 60 2.80 8.10 22.50
C ALA A 60 3.01 6.84 21.63
N GLY A 61 2.14 6.63 20.62
CA GLY A 61 2.23 5.49 19.71
C GLY A 61 1.57 4.20 20.18
N LEU A 62 0.92 4.17 21.36
CA LEU A 62 0.06 3.05 21.76
C LEU A 62 -1.02 2.82 20.70
N SER A 63 -1.13 1.59 20.22
CA SER A 63 -2.03 1.21 19.13
C SER A 63 -3.13 0.31 19.68
N SER A 64 -4.34 0.46 19.13
CA SER A 64 -5.46 -0.41 19.50
C SER A 64 -5.33 -1.77 18.83
N PRO A 65 -5.99 -2.83 19.33
CA PRO A 65 -6.00 -4.13 18.67
C PRO A 65 -6.52 -4.08 17.22
N ALA A 66 -7.47 -3.19 16.92
CA ALA A 66 -8.02 -3.02 15.57
C ALA A 66 -6.99 -2.39 14.62
N LEU A 67 -6.29 -1.35 15.08
CA LEU A 67 -5.22 -0.72 14.30
C LEU A 67 -4.03 -1.66 14.11
N ASP A 68 -3.66 -2.43 15.14
CA ASP A 68 -2.61 -3.45 15.05
C ASP A 68 -2.96 -4.55 14.04
N ALA A 69 -4.22 -4.99 14.01
CA ALA A 69 -4.68 -5.94 13.02
C ALA A 69 -4.54 -5.37 11.60
N ALA A 70 -4.95 -4.11 11.38
CA ALA A 70 -4.80 -3.44 10.09
C ALA A 70 -3.33 -3.33 9.65
N LYS A 71 -2.42 -2.95 10.56
CA LYS A 71 -0.97 -2.89 10.31
C LYS A 71 -0.40 -4.26 9.92
N LYS A 72 -0.76 -5.32 10.65
CA LYS A 72 -0.29 -6.69 10.40
C LYS A 72 -0.77 -7.21 9.04
N ARG A 73 -2.03 -6.97 8.70
CA ARG A 73 -2.60 -7.31 7.39
C ARG A 73 -1.78 -6.68 6.26
N LEU A 74 -1.60 -5.36 6.31
CA LEU A 74 -0.84 -4.59 5.31
C LEU A 74 0.64 -5.03 5.21
N ALA A 75 1.30 -5.30 6.32
CA ALA A 75 2.69 -5.74 6.31
C ALA A 75 2.88 -7.09 5.60
N SER A 76 1.86 -7.96 5.69
CA SER A 76 1.88 -9.33 5.15
C SER A 76 1.35 -9.46 3.72
N SER A 77 0.96 -8.36 3.08
CA SER A 77 0.34 -8.37 1.74
C SER A 77 1.38 -8.60 0.64
N ASP A 78 0.98 -9.20 -0.46
CA ASP A 78 1.80 -9.30 -1.68
C ASP A 78 1.55 -8.13 -2.64
N GLY A 79 0.45 -7.39 -2.45
CA GLY A 79 0.14 -6.16 -3.18
C GLY A 79 -0.76 -5.22 -2.38
N LEU A 80 -0.79 -3.96 -2.81
CA LEU A 80 -1.56 -2.88 -2.21
C LEU A 80 -2.36 -2.11 -3.25
N ILE A 81 -3.62 -1.81 -2.93
CA ILE A 81 -4.39 -0.75 -3.57
C ILE A 81 -4.65 0.34 -2.53
N ALA A 82 -4.18 1.56 -2.76
CA ALA A 82 -4.41 2.69 -1.87
C ALA A 82 -5.26 3.76 -2.54
N VAL A 83 -6.44 4.03 -2.00
CA VAL A 83 -7.44 4.94 -2.59
C VAL A 83 -7.86 6.02 -1.61
N THR A 84 -7.84 7.28 -2.06
CA THR A 84 -8.16 8.43 -1.20
C THR A 84 -9.05 9.45 -1.93
N PRO A 85 -10.02 10.09 -1.25
CA PRO A 85 -10.68 11.25 -1.83
C PRO A 85 -9.72 12.45 -1.87
N VAL A 86 -9.87 13.31 -2.87
CA VAL A 86 -9.12 14.57 -2.95
C VAL A 86 -9.76 15.62 -2.05
N PHE A 87 -9.06 16.02 -0.99
CA PHE A 87 -9.41 17.15 -0.13
C PHE A 87 -8.32 18.23 -0.22
N THR A 88 -8.72 19.47 -0.48
CA THR A 88 -7.80 20.63 -0.61
C THR A 88 -6.63 20.34 -1.57
N ALA A 89 -6.95 19.80 -2.76
CA ALA A 89 -6.00 19.44 -3.82
C ALA A 89 -4.93 18.40 -3.44
N SER A 90 -5.13 17.65 -2.34
CA SER A 90 -4.26 16.55 -1.93
C SER A 90 -5.06 15.32 -1.49
N TYR A 91 -4.37 14.26 -1.08
CA TYR A 91 -4.99 13.15 -0.37
C TYR A 91 -5.66 13.63 0.93
N SER A 92 -6.66 12.89 1.41
CA SER A 92 -7.33 13.24 2.67
C SER A 92 -6.38 13.18 3.88
N GLY A 93 -6.63 14.03 4.88
CA GLY A 93 -5.83 14.04 6.12
C GLY A 93 -5.86 12.68 6.83
N ILE A 94 -7.01 12.00 6.86
CA ILE A 94 -7.12 10.69 7.51
C ILE A 94 -6.34 9.60 6.75
N PHE A 95 -6.27 9.68 5.42
CA PHE A 95 -5.40 8.81 4.63
C PHE A 95 -3.94 8.98 5.05
N LYS A 96 -3.47 10.24 5.15
CA LYS A 96 -2.12 10.54 5.60
C LYS A 96 -1.85 10.07 7.03
N MET A 97 -2.80 10.28 7.95
CA MET A 97 -2.70 9.81 9.34
C MET A 97 -2.53 8.29 9.41
N PHE A 98 -3.24 7.52 8.57
CA PHE A 98 -3.06 6.08 8.52
C PHE A 98 -1.64 5.69 8.11
N PHE A 99 -1.08 6.29 7.07
CA PHE A 99 0.30 6.00 6.65
C PHE A 99 1.36 6.52 7.63
N ASP A 100 1.08 7.60 8.36
CA ASP A 100 1.99 8.16 9.37
C ASP A 100 2.12 7.31 10.63
N VAL A 101 1.13 6.45 10.91
CA VAL A 101 1.17 5.57 12.09
C VAL A 101 1.90 4.24 11.80
N LEU A 102 2.26 3.97 10.55
CA LEU A 102 2.97 2.76 10.14
C LEU A 102 4.46 2.85 10.48
N ASP A 103 5.11 1.70 10.63
CA ASP A 103 6.56 1.65 10.58
C ASP A 103 7.00 2.05 9.14
N PRO A 104 8.02 2.91 8.96
CA PRO A 104 8.49 3.29 7.63
C PRO A 104 8.89 2.11 6.74
N LYS A 105 9.17 0.95 7.35
CA LYS A 105 9.52 -0.29 6.66
C LYS A 105 8.32 -1.20 6.35
N THR A 106 7.08 -0.82 6.70
CA THR A 106 5.91 -1.70 6.54
C THR A 106 5.63 -2.11 5.09
N ILE A 107 5.87 -1.21 4.12
CA ILE A 107 5.50 -1.43 2.71
C ILE A 107 6.69 -1.36 1.74
N ILE A 108 7.92 -1.59 2.25
CA ILE A 108 9.11 -1.64 1.39
C ILE A 108 8.92 -2.73 0.33
N GLY A 109 9.18 -2.36 -0.93
CA GLY A 109 9.11 -3.26 -2.07
C GLY A 109 7.69 -3.67 -2.47
N LEU A 110 6.65 -3.25 -1.73
CA LEU A 110 5.28 -3.72 -1.93
C LEU A 110 4.72 -3.16 -3.24
N PRO A 111 4.37 -4.01 -4.22
CA PRO A 111 3.69 -3.58 -5.44
C PRO A 111 2.40 -2.84 -5.10
N THR A 112 2.24 -1.61 -5.61
CA THR A 112 1.18 -0.71 -5.17
C THR A 112 0.49 -0.01 -6.33
N ILE A 113 -0.85 -0.05 -6.37
CA ILE A 113 -1.67 0.89 -7.13
C ILE A 113 -2.01 2.07 -6.23
N VAL A 114 -1.77 3.28 -6.74
CA VAL A 114 -2.26 4.52 -6.13
C VAL A 114 -3.46 5.04 -6.93
N ALA A 115 -4.51 5.41 -6.20
CA ALA A 115 -5.72 5.93 -6.81
C ALA A 115 -6.35 7.06 -6.00
N ALA A 116 -7.12 7.90 -6.69
CA ALA A 116 -7.85 8.99 -6.06
C ALA A 116 -9.21 9.21 -6.71
N SER A 117 -10.14 9.78 -5.93
CA SER A 117 -11.46 10.21 -6.43
C SER A 117 -11.72 11.68 -6.12
N ALA A 118 -12.31 12.41 -7.05
CA ALA A 118 -12.72 13.80 -6.85
C ALA A 118 -14.01 14.13 -7.62
N GLY A 119 -14.54 15.34 -7.40
CA GLY A 119 -15.66 15.85 -8.19
C GLY A 119 -15.32 16.06 -9.66
N THR A 120 -14.09 16.53 -9.94
CA THR A 120 -13.63 16.90 -11.29
C THR A 120 -12.21 16.40 -11.58
N ALA A 121 -11.84 16.33 -12.86
CA ALA A 121 -10.50 15.88 -13.30
C ALA A 121 -9.36 16.89 -13.04
N ARG A 122 -9.68 18.12 -12.60
CA ARG A 122 -8.71 19.24 -12.43
C ARG A 122 -7.57 18.93 -11.45
N HIS A 123 -7.79 18.00 -10.52
CA HIS A 123 -6.81 17.60 -9.51
C HIS A 123 -6.14 16.26 -9.81
N SER A 124 -6.23 15.75 -11.04
CA SER A 124 -5.68 14.43 -11.41
C SER A 124 -4.18 14.28 -11.13
N LEU A 125 -3.40 15.36 -11.23
CA LEU A 125 -1.97 15.37 -10.92
C LEU A 125 -1.65 15.16 -9.43
N VAL A 126 -2.66 15.11 -8.54
CA VAL A 126 -2.48 14.70 -7.14
C VAL A 126 -1.81 13.33 -7.02
N LEU A 127 -2.05 12.44 -8.00
CA LEU A 127 -1.41 11.13 -8.07
C LEU A 127 0.11 11.25 -8.09
N ASP A 128 0.66 12.13 -8.91
CA ASP A 128 2.10 12.22 -9.13
C ASP A 128 2.80 13.28 -8.27
N HIS A 129 2.06 14.27 -7.76
CA HIS A 129 2.62 15.33 -6.92
C HIS A 129 2.40 15.16 -5.41
N ALA A 130 1.49 14.29 -4.98
CA ALA A 130 1.23 14.06 -3.56
C ALA A 130 1.28 12.57 -3.21
N ILE A 131 0.48 11.75 -3.88
CA ILE A 131 0.29 10.34 -3.49
C ILE A 131 1.53 9.51 -3.82
N ARG A 132 2.01 9.50 -5.06
CA ARG A 132 3.20 8.74 -5.46
C ARG A 132 4.46 9.14 -4.67
N PRO A 133 4.76 10.43 -4.42
CA PRO A 133 5.87 10.82 -3.54
C PRO A 133 5.79 10.22 -2.13
N LEU A 134 4.59 10.14 -1.52
CA LEU A 134 4.40 9.50 -0.22
C LEU A 134 4.79 8.01 -0.26
N PHE A 135 4.33 7.28 -1.27
CA PHE A 135 4.64 5.85 -1.41
C PHE A 135 6.10 5.59 -1.77
N ASN A 136 6.71 6.47 -2.57
CA ASN A 136 8.14 6.41 -2.89
C ASN A 136 9.00 6.63 -1.63
N TYR A 137 8.60 7.56 -0.75
CA TYR A 137 9.26 7.75 0.55
C TYR A 137 9.22 6.47 1.40
N LEU A 138 8.08 5.78 1.43
CA LEU A 138 7.89 4.49 2.09
C LEU A 138 8.50 3.30 1.32
N ARG A 139 9.17 3.57 0.19
CA ARG A 139 9.84 2.62 -0.71
C ARG A 139 8.92 1.52 -1.24
N ALA A 140 7.64 1.82 -1.40
CA ALA A 140 6.72 0.95 -2.14
C ALA A 140 7.03 1.00 -3.64
N VAL A 141 6.73 -0.09 -4.36
CA VAL A 141 6.88 -0.15 -5.82
C VAL A 141 5.56 0.26 -6.45
N VAL A 142 5.40 1.55 -6.70
CA VAL A 142 4.16 2.08 -7.30
C VAL A 142 4.13 1.75 -8.80
N VAL A 143 3.08 1.09 -9.26
CA VAL A 143 2.91 0.80 -10.70
C VAL A 143 2.84 2.10 -11.52
N PRO A 144 3.26 2.09 -12.80
CA PRO A 144 3.22 3.28 -13.64
C PRO A 144 1.82 3.90 -13.72
N THR A 145 0.79 3.08 -13.92
CA THR A 145 -0.58 3.57 -14.12
C THR A 145 -1.27 3.86 -12.79
N GLY A 146 -1.24 5.13 -12.35
CA GLY A 146 -2.12 5.62 -11.28
C GLY A 146 -3.54 5.86 -11.79
N VAL A 147 -4.55 5.71 -10.93
CA VAL A 147 -5.98 5.76 -11.33
C VAL A 147 -6.69 6.95 -10.68
N PHE A 148 -7.26 7.84 -11.48
CA PHE A 148 -8.03 8.97 -10.99
C PHE A 148 -9.47 8.86 -11.49
N ALA A 149 -10.43 8.93 -10.58
CA ALA A 149 -11.85 8.97 -10.92
C ALA A 149 -12.43 10.34 -10.63
N ALA A 150 -12.88 11.04 -11.68
CA ALA A 150 -13.74 12.19 -11.52
C ALA A 150 -15.19 11.73 -11.61
N THR A 151 -16.02 12.11 -10.63
CA THR A 151 -17.43 11.69 -10.64
C THR A 151 -18.22 12.22 -11.83
N GLU A 152 -17.79 13.35 -12.41
CA GLU A 152 -18.42 13.95 -13.60
C GLU A 152 -18.23 13.11 -14.88
N ASP A 153 -17.24 12.22 -14.91
CA ASP A 153 -16.91 11.40 -16.08
C ASP A 153 -17.71 10.09 -16.14
N PHE A 154 -18.41 9.72 -15.08
CA PHE A 154 -19.17 8.45 -15.04
C PHE A 154 -20.34 8.47 -16.02
N GLY A 155 -20.46 7.40 -16.83
CA GLY A 155 -21.49 7.28 -17.87
C GLY A 155 -21.18 8.03 -19.17
N THR A 156 -19.97 8.56 -19.32
CA THR A 156 -19.48 9.25 -20.52
C THR A 156 -18.42 8.42 -21.26
N GLU A 157 -17.95 8.88 -22.42
CA GLU A 157 -16.80 8.27 -23.13
C GLU A 157 -15.54 8.21 -22.24
N ALA A 158 -15.32 9.23 -21.39
CA ALA A 158 -14.24 9.23 -20.40
C ALA A 158 -14.37 8.09 -19.38
N GLY A 159 -15.59 7.59 -19.13
CA GLY A 159 -15.83 6.40 -18.33
C GLY A 159 -15.26 5.12 -18.95
N VAL A 160 -15.28 4.99 -20.28
CA VAL A 160 -14.66 3.84 -20.99
C VAL A 160 -13.15 3.90 -20.89
N GLU A 161 -12.55 5.09 -21.04
CA GLU A 161 -11.12 5.28 -20.84
C GLU A 161 -10.69 4.97 -19.40
N PHE A 162 -11.53 5.31 -18.41
CA PHE A 162 -11.31 4.95 -17.02
C PHE A 162 -11.25 3.43 -16.82
N GLU A 163 -12.17 2.66 -17.38
CA GLU A 163 -12.15 1.19 -17.29
C GLU A 163 -10.88 0.59 -17.92
N GLN A 164 -10.45 1.10 -19.08
CA GLN A 164 -9.19 0.66 -19.69
C GLN A 164 -7.98 0.94 -18.80
N ARG A 165 -7.98 2.11 -18.14
CA ARG A 165 -6.92 2.51 -17.21
C ARG A 165 -6.90 1.63 -15.95
N VAL A 166 -8.07 1.31 -15.41
CA VAL A 166 -8.25 0.35 -14.30
C VAL A 166 -7.66 -1.01 -14.66
N ASN A 167 -8.03 -1.54 -15.83
CA ASN A 167 -7.53 -2.84 -16.29
C ASN A 167 -6.02 -2.84 -16.53
N ARG A 168 -5.45 -1.75 -17.06
CA ARG A 168 -4.01 -1.60 -17.23
C ARG A 168 -3.27 -1.61 -15.90
N ALA A 169 -3.70 -0.79 -14.94
CA ALA A 169 -3.12 -0.75 -13.60
C ALA A 169 -3.21 -2.11 -12.90
N ALA A 170 -4.35 -2.80 -13.05
CA ALA A 170 -4.54 -4.13 -12.50
C ALA A 170 -3.58 -5.17 -13.10
N GLY A 171 -3.37 -5.15 -14.42
CA GLY A 171 -2.42 -6.03 -15.10
C GLY A 171 -0.96 -5.75 -14.70
N GLU A 172 -0.58 -4.49 -14.52
CA GLU A 172 0.73 -4.08 -14.01
C GLU A 172 0.95 -4.62 -12.58
N LEU A 173 -0.03 -4.41 -11.69
CA LEU A 173 0.06 -4.88 -10.31
C LEU A 173 0.12 -6.40 -10.24
N ALA A 174 -0.77 -7.11 -10.94
CA ALA A 174 -0.78 -8.57 -10.99
C ALA A 174 0.55 -9.14 -11.53
N THR A 175 1.21 -8.43 -12.45
CA THR A 175 2.55 -8.84 -12.93
C THR A 175 3.56 -8.79 -11.80
N LEU A 176 3.62 -7.70 -11.06
CA LEU A 176 4.58 -7.53 -9.96
C LEU A 176 4.28 -8.46 -8.77
N MET A 177 3.00 -8.67 -8.43
CA MET A 177 2.60 -9.56 -7.34
C MET A 177 2.97 -11.04 -7.58
N LEU A 178 3.08 -11.44 -8.84
CA LEU A 178 3.35 -12.81 -9.26
C LEU A 178 4.80 -13.03 -9.72
N GLN A 179 5.65 -12.01 -9.65
CA GLN A 179 7.07 -12.17 -9.91
C GLN A 179 7.72 -12.91 -8.74
N ASP A 180 8.34 -14.05 -9.05
CA ASP A 180 9.19 -14.75 -8.09
C ASP A 180 10.61 -14.17 -8.16
N PHE A 181 10.96 -13.33 -7.19
CA PHE A 181 12.32 -12.82 -7.03
C PHE A 181 13.18 -13.87 -6.34
N THR A 182 13.49 -14.96 -7.07
CA THR A 182 14.48 -15.93 -6.59
C THR A 182 15.86 -15.46 -7.05
N SER A 183 16.73 -15.10 -6.11
CA SER A 183 18.14 -14.90 -6.40
C SER A 183 18.93 -16.17 -6.13
N VAL A 184 19.95 -16.39 -6.95
CA VAL A 184 20.91 -17.48 -6.75
C VAL A 184 22.00 -16.98 -5.81
N GLN A 185 22.11 -17.64 -4.65
CA GLN A 185 23.12 -17.33 -3.65
C GLN A 185 24.52 -17.36 -4.28
N GLY A 186 25.29 -16.28 -4.10
CA GLY A 186 26.65 -16.15 -4.63
C GLY A 186 26.76 -15.49 -6.01
N LEU A 187 25.66 -15.31 -6.76
CA LEU A 187 25.68 -14.63 -8.07
C LEU A 187 25.28 -13.15 -8.00
N GLY A 188 24.69 -12.70 -6.89
CA GLY A 188 24.19 -11.31 -6.75
C GLY A 188 25.21 -10.29 -6.25
N GLY A 189 26.44 -10.66 -5.87
CA GLY A 189 27.45 -9.70 -5.39
C GLY A 189 26.91 -8.72 -4.33
N ALA A 190 27.13 -7.41 -4.52
CA ALA A 190 26.62 -6.38 -3.62
C ALA A 190 25.08 -6.25 -3.60
N THR A 191 24.39 -6.70 -4.65
CA THR A 191 22.91 -6.68 -4.72
C THR A 191 22.28 -7.94 -4.15
N ALA A 192 23.06 -9.00 -3.86
CA ALA A 192 22.56 -10.19 -3.16
C ALA A 192 22.03 -9.88 -1.75
N ASN A 193 22.56 -8.83 -1.11
CA ASN A 193 22.10 -8.35 0.20
C ASN A 193 20.86 -7.44 0.10
N GLN A 194 20.44 -6.99 -1.09
CA GLN A 194 19.20 -6.21 -1.24
C GLN A 194 17.94 -7.07 -1.06
N ASP A 195 18.02 -8.36 -1.39
CA ASP A 195 16.95 -9.32 -1.09
C ASP A 195 16.74 -9.51 0.43
N ALA A 196 17.79 -9.28 1.24
CA ALA A 196 17.70 -9.26 2.70
C ALA A 196 16.98 -8.01 3.25
N ASP A 197 17.05 -6.88 2.54
CA ASP A 197 16.32 -5.65 2.88
C ASP A 197 14.84 -5.70 2.44
N LEU A 198 14.52 -6.39 1.33
CA LEU A 198 13.14 -6.63 0.88
C LEU A 198 12.39 -7.64 1.75
N SER A 199 13.12 -8.55 2.40
CA SER A 199 12.57 -9.49 3.40
C SER A 199 12.39 -8.87 4.80
N TYR A 200 12.55 -7.54 4.92
CA TYR A 200 12.53 -6.79 6.19
C TYR A 200 11.25 -5.95 6.39
N ARG A 201 10.10 -6.35 5.84
CA ARG A 201 8.85 -5.62 6.14
C ARG A 201 8.51 -5.77 7.62
N ARG A 202 8.26 -4.64 8.28
CA ARG A 202 7.96 -4.59 9.71
C ARG A 202 6.52 -4.20 9.97
N THR A 203 5.96 -4.82 11.01
CA THR A 203 4.63 -4.46 11.47
C THR A 203 4.69 -3.23 12.38
N GLY A 204 5.80 -3.06 13.11
CA GLY A 204 5.91 -2.05 14.17
C GLY A 204 5.04 -2.36 15.39
N VAL A 205 4.41 -3.54 15.44
CA VAL A 205 3.49 -3.97 16.50
C VAL A 205 4.18 -4.90 17.51
N ASN A 206 5.19 -5.66 17.08
CA ASN A 206 5.82 -6.66 17.93
C ASN A 206 6.96 -6.05 18.77
N PRO A 207 6.98 -6.23 20.11
CA PRO A 207 8.00 -5.66 21.00
C PRO A 207 9.45 -6.02 20.65
N GLY A 208 9.67 -7.18 20.01
CA GLY A 208 11.00 -7.67 19.59
C GLY A 208 11.51 -7.10 18.27
N GLU A 209 10.66 -6.44 17.46
CA GLU A 209 11.10 -5.87 16.18
C GLU A 209 12.07 -4.69 16.41
N ASN A 210 12.02 -3.98 17.54
CA ASN A 210 12.88 -2.81 17.77
C ASN A 210 14.27 -3.09 18.35
N PHE A 211 14.67 -4.36 18.49
CA PHE A 211 15.98 -4.72 19.04
C PHE A 211 16.91 -5.27 17.96
N SER A 212 18.12 -4.71 17.87
CA SER A 212 19.23 -5.37 17.18
C SER A 212 19.46 -6.73 17.84
N SER A 213 19.66 -7.79 17.06
CA SER A 213 20.04 -9.09 17.62
C SER A 213 21.30 -8.92 18.47
N PHE A 214 21.36 -9.59 19.62
CA PHE A 214 22.56 -9.61 20.46
C PHE A 214 23.80 -10.07 19.66
N ALA A 215 23.60 -10.95 18.66
CA ALA A 215 24.65 -11.37 17.74
C ALA A 215 25.14 -10.23 16.81
N ASP A 216 24.28 -9.29 16.44
CA ASP A 216 24.66 -8.12 15.63
C ASP A 216 25.36 -7.05 16.46
N LEU A 217 25.09 -6.97 17.77
CA LEU A 217 25.82 -6.11 18.71
C LEU A 217 27.23 -6.63 19.01
N LEU A 218 27.46 -7.94 18.86
CA LEU A 218 28.75 -8.59 19.07
C LEU A 218 29.63 -8.68 17.81
N LYS A 219 29.09 -8.36 16.62
CA LYS A 219 29.90 -8.26 15.39
C LYS A 219 30.86 -7.08 15.52
N GLY A 220 32.13 -7.38 15.75
CA GLY A 220 33.21 -6.39 15.92
C GLY A 220 33.69 -6.20 17.36
N HIS A 221 33.15 -6.97 18.32
CA HIS A 221 33.67 -7.06 19.68
C HIS A 221 34.07 -8.51 19.95
N ASP A 222 35.22 -8.93 19.43
CA ASP A 222 35.83 -10.26 19.59
C ASP A 222 36.55 -10.45 20.94
N GLY A 223 36.42 -9.49 21.86
CA GLY A 223 36.94 -9.62 23.22
C GLY A 223 38.46 -9.48 23.32
N GLU A 224 39.14 -9.04 22.26
CA GLU A 224 40.56 -8.66 22.33
C GLU A 224 40.69 -7.14 22.55
N GLY A 225 40.58 -6.75 23.82
CA GLY A 225 40.86 -5.39 24.31
C GLY A 225 41.52 -5.43 25.68
#